data_AF-A0A8C4Q127-F1
#
_entry.id   AF-A0A8C4Q127-F1
#
_cell.length_a   1.000
_cell.length_b   1.000
_cell.length_c   1.000
_cell.angle_alpha   90.00
_cell.angle_beta   90.00
_cell.angle_gamma   90.00
#
_symmetry.space_group_name_H-M   'P 1'
#
loop_
_entity.id
_entity.type
_entity.pdbx_description
1 polymer ?
#
loop_
_entity_poly.entity_id
_entity_poly.type
_entity_poly.pdbx_seq_one_letter_code
_entity_poly.pdbx_strand_id
1 'polypeptide(L)'
;MNSDSFRSERLNGMAGERPVDTLCERFVLDKDHSALLPVCTGLREGRLSLLQVVDALGPYLTHAETNVRLRGTLLLSSVVEHCVSKFNEKEMVVICKFYKEKLKDHYTLLPAILQGFLCLSVSPLLPKGLAVDILKALFCEVQVQSLIQVDRRSIFSIIANFMDMRRDGKRYNLCILLRFLSESFCKQNMIIWLIYN
;
A
#
# COMPACT_ATOMS: atom_id res chain seq x y z
N MET A 1 -18.45 -21.97 -6.41
CA MET A 1 -18.01 -21.99 -5.00
C MET A 1 -17.76 -20.55 -4.59
N ASN A 2 -18.77 -19.69 -4.71
CA ASN A 2 -19.92 -19.39 -3.83
C ASN A 2 -19.52 -18.55 -2.63
N SER A 3 -19.64 -17.24 -2.83
CA SER A 3 -19.70 -16.14 -1.85
C SER A 3 -20.68 -16.36 -0.69
N ASP A 4 -21.52 -17.40 -0.76
CA ASP A 4 -22.53 -17.72 0.24
C ASP A 4 -21.97 -18.46 1.46
N SER A 5 -20.79 -19.08 1.37
CA SER A 5 -20.17 -19.74 2.54
C SER A 5 -19.69 -18.73 3.58
N PHE A 6 -19.30 -17.52 3.16
CA PHE A 6 -18.82 -16.47 4.08
C PHE A 6 -19.98 -15.83 4.89
N ARG A 7 -21.18 -15.75 4.32
CA ARG A 7 -22.37 -15.24 5.01
C ARG A 7 -22.87 -16.18 6.12
N SER A 8 -22.64 -17.48 6.00
CA SER A 8 -23.27 -18.45 6.91
C SER A 8 -22.56 -18.62 8.26
N GLU A 9 -21.33 -18.13 8.44
CA GLU A 9 -20.58 -18.29 9.70
C GLU A 9 -20.70 -17.12 10.69
N ARG A 10 -21.42 -16.03 10.34
CA ARG A 10 -21.54 -14.83 11.21
C ARG A 10 -22.94 -14.49 11.70
N LEU A 11 -23.91 -15.39 11.63
CA LEU A 11 -25.24 -15.16 12.22
C LEU A 11 -25.31 -15.42 13.75
N ASN A 12 -24.20 -15.71 14.42
CA ASN A 12 -24.18 -16.07 15.85
C ASN A 12 -23.42 -15.09 16.75
N GLY A 13 -23.58 -13.77 16.53
CA GLY A 13 -22.94 -12.77 17.39
C GLY A 13 -23.41 -11.34 17.15
N MET A 14 -24.71 -11.06 17.27
CA MET A 14 -25.20 -9.67 17.33
C MET A 14 -24.82 -9.02 18.66
N ALA A 15 -23.60 -8.47 18.73
CA ALA A 15 -23.16 -7.59 19.80
C ALA A 15 -22.17 -6.54 19.25
N GLY A 16 -22.70 -5.35 18.89
CA GLY A 16 -21.90 -4.13 18.72
C GLY A 16 -21.07 -3.99 17.44
N GLU A 17 -21.63 -4.26 16.26
CA GLU A 17 -20.96 -3.95 14.98
C GLU A 17 -20.61 -2.46 14.90
N ARG A 18 -19.32 -2.16 14.70
CA ARG A 18 -18.88 -0.77 14.53
C ARG A 18 -19.28 -0.32 13.13
N PRO A 19 -19.64 0.95 12.92
CA PRO A 19 -20.00 1.45 11.59
C PRO A 19 -18.91 1.26 10.52
N VAL A 20 -17.64 1.09 10.92
CA VAL A 20 -16.52 0.85 10.00
C VAL A 20 -16.50 -0.59 9.46
N ASP A 21 -16.96 -1.57 10.22
CA ASP A 21 -16.94 -2.99 9.83
C ASP A 21 -17.88 -3.22 8.64
N THR A 22 -19.08 -2.65 8.71
CA THR A 22 -20.08 -2.70 7.63
C THR A 22 -19.62 -1.97 6.37
N LEU A 23 -18.91 -0.85 6.51
CA LEU A 23 -18.33 -0.14 5.36
C LEU A 23 -17.20 -0.94 4.70
N CYS A 24 -16.35 -1.60 5.50
CA CYS A 24 -15.30 -2.47 4.99
C CYS A 24 -15.89 -3.67 4.27
N GLU A 25 -16.93 -4.29 4.84
CA GLU A 25 -17.65 -5.40 4.22
C GLU A 25 -18.24 -5.02 2.86
N ARG A 26 -18.97 -3.89 2.79
CA ARG A 26 -19.56 -3.39 1.55
C ARG A 26 -18.52 -3.14 0.45
N PHE A 27 -17.37 -2.57 0.81
CA PHE A 27 -16.31 -2.35 -0.17
C PHE A 27 -15.68 -3.65 -0.67
N VAL A 28 -15.42 -4.59 0.25
CA VAL A 28 -14.66 -5.80 -0.04
C VAL A 28 -15.51 -6.88 -0.69
N LEU A 29 -16.69 -7.17 -0.12
CA LEU A 29 -17.59 -8.24 -0.56
C LEU A 29 -18.58 -7.73 -1.61
N ASP A 30 -19.28 -6.63 -1.34
CA ASP A 30 -20.31 -6.09 -2.24
C ASP A 30 -19.72 -5.28 -3.40
N LYS A 31 -18.40 -5.05 -3.39
CA LYS A 31 -17.65 -4.29 -4.40
C LYS A 31 -18.14 -2.85 -4.56
N ASP A 32 -18.75 -2.32 -3.51
CA ASP A 32 -19.32 -0.98 -3.50
C ASP A 32 -18.24 0.06 -3.16
N HIS A 33 -17.72 0.70 -4.21
CA HIS A 33 -16.71 1.74 -4.09
C HIS A 33 -17.23 3.01 -3.39
N SER A 34 -18.56 3.20 -3.26
CA SER A 34 -19.12 4.34 -2.53
C SER A 34 -18.79 4.30 -1.04
N ALA A 35 -18.50 3.13 -0.49
CA ALA A 35 -18.12 2.93 0.91
C ALA A 35 -16.75 3.52 1.26
N LEU A 36 -15.89 3.83 0.27
CA LEU A 36 -14.59 4.45 0.49
C LEU A 36 -14.72 5.87 1.06
N LEU A 37 -15.63 6.68 0.50
CA LEU A 37 -15.76 8.10 0.87
C LEU A 37 -16.16 8.31 2.33
N PRO A 38 -17.13 7.56 2.90
CA PRO A 38 -17.44 7.62 4.33
C PRO A 38 -16.24 7.25 5.22
N VAL A 39 -15.46 6.22 4.85
CA VAL A 39 -14.27 5.81 5.61
C VAL A 39 -13.22 6.93 5.63
N CYS A 40 -12.87 7.47 4.45
CA CYS A 40 -11.91 8.57 4.34
C CYS A 40 -12.39 9.84 5.05
N THR A 41 -13.69 10.12 5.00
CA THR A 41 -14.28 11.29 5.69
C THR A 41 -14.24 11.12 7.21
N GLY A 42 -14.57 9.93 7.72
CA GLY A 42 -14.45 9.61 9.13
C GLY A 42 -13.01 9.74 9.67
N LEU A 43 -12.01 9.34 8.88
CA LEU A 43 -10.60 9.52 9.23
C LEU A 43 -10.18 10.99 9.23
N ARG A 44 -10.57 11.75 8.21
CA ARG A 44 -10.22 13.18 8.10
C ARG A 44 -10.82 14.03 9.22
N GLU A 45 -12.01 13.68 9.67
CA GLU A 45 -12.72 14.35 10.77
C GLU A 45 -12.31 13.82 12.15
N GLY A 46 -11.47 12.77 12.22
CA GLY A 46 -11.04 12.16 13.49
C GLY A 46 -12.11 11.32 14.19
N ARG A 47 -13.24 11.04 13.53
CA ARG A 47 -14.28 10.12 14.02
C ARG A 47 -13.84 8.66 13.97
N LEU A 48 -12.95 8.34 13.04
CA LEU A 48 -12.29 7.05 12.90
C LEU A 48 -10.78 7.23 13.06
N SER A 49 -10.12 6.25 13.65
CA SER A 49 -8.67 6.12 13.69
C SER A 49 -8.19 5.11 12.65
N LEU A 50 -6.93 5.24 12.21
CA LEU A 50 -6.31 4.26 11.30
C LEU A 50 -6.34 2.85 11.92
N LEU A 51 -6.10 2.73 13.22
CA LEU A 51 -6.15 1.45 13.94
C LEU A 51 -7.51 0.78 13.81
N GLN A 52 -8.62 1.52 13.98
CA GLN A 52 -9.96 0.96 13.82
C GLN A 52 -10.22 0.46 12.41
N VAL A 53 -9.70 1.14 11.38
CA VAL A 53 -9.85 0.70 9.98
C VAL A 53 -9.00 -0.55 9.71
N VAL A 54 -7.77 -0.60 10.20
CA VAL A 54 -6.87 -1.75 10.02
C VAL A 54 -7.39 -2.98 10.78
N ASP A 55 -7.91 -2.80 12.00
CA ASP A 55 -8.53 -3.87 12.79
C ASP A 55 -9.75 -4.45 12.07
N ALA A 56 -10.63 -3.58 11.54
CA ALA A 56 -11.79 -3.99 10.74
C ALA A 56 -11.38 -4.71 9.45
N LEU A 57 -10.28 -4.27 8.82
CA LEU A 57 -9.74 -4.89 7.60
C LEU A 57 -9.03 -6.22 7.86
N GLY A 58 -8.56 -6.48 9.08
CA GLY A 58 -7.74 -7.64 9.44
C GLY A 58 -8.23 -8.98 8.84
N PRO A 59 -9.51 -9.38 9.05
CA PRO A 59 -10.05 -10.62 8.51
C PRO A 59 -10.00 -10.72 6.98
N TYR A 60 -10.12 -9.60 6.28
CA TYR A 60 -10.07 -9.54 4.82
C TYR A 60 -8.63 -9.57 4.30
N LEU A 61 -7.70 -8.95 5.03
CA LEU A 61 -6.27 -8.90 4.67
C LEU A 61 -5.54 -10.24 4.86
N THR A 62 -6.07 -11.12 5.72
CA THR A 62 -5.53 -12.47 5.97
C THR A 62 -6.42 -13.58 5.41
N HIS A 63 -7.43 -13.23 4.60
CA HIS A 63 -8.37 -14.19 4.04
C HIS A 63 -7.69 -15.21 3.10
N ALA A 64 -8.18 -16.44 3.05
CA ALA A 64 -7.61 -17.49 2.18
C ALA A 64 -7.71 -17.12 0.69
N GLU A 65 -8.81 -16.50 0.30
CA GLU A 65 -9.03 -16.06 -1.09
C GLU A 65 -8.23 -14.80 -1.44
N THR A 66 -7.42 -14.90 -2.49
CA THR A 66 -6.59 -13.80 -3.00
C THR A 66 -7.40 -12.57 -3.42
N ASN A 67 -8.62 -12.75 -3.96
CA ASN A 67 -9.49 -11.64 -4.36
C ASN A 67 -9.97 -10.80 -3.16
N VAL A 68 -10.29 -11.45 -2.05
CA VAL A 68 -10.69 -10.77 -0.80
C VAL A 68 -9.50 -10.00 -0.24
N ARG A 69 -8.30 -10.62 -0.21
CA ARG A 69 -7.06 -9.93 0.20
C ARG A 69 -6.74 -8.72 -0.69
N LEU A 70 -6.89 -8.87 -2.01
CA LEU A 70 -6.69 -7.79 -2.98
C LEU A 70 -7.63 -6.62 -2.69
N ARG A 71 -8.92 -6.88 -2.52
CA ARG A 71 -9.93 -5.86 -2.22
C ARG A 71 -9.66 -5.13 -0.91
N GLY A 72 -9.30 -5.87 0.15
CA GLY A 72 -8.93 -5.27 1.44
C GLY A 72 -7.66 -4.41 1.33
N THR A 73 -6.65 -4.90 0.59
CA THR A 73 -5.41 -4.15 0.35
C THR A 73 -5.68 -2.89 -0.47
N LEU A 74 -6.54 -2.98 -1.48
CA LEU A 74 -6.96 -1.85 -2.30
C LEU A 74 -7.69 -0.79 -1.46
N LEU A 75 -8.61 -1.21 -0.57
CA LEU A 75 -9.28 -0.28 0.35
C LEU A 75 -8.26 0.48 1.19
N LEU A 76 -7.30 -0.24 1.77
CA LEU A 76 -6.25 0.38 2.58
C LEU A 76 -5.43 1.37 1.76
N SER A 77 -5.01 1.00 0.54
CA SER A 77 -4.24 1.90 -0.34
C SER A 77 -5.02 3.13 -0.76
N SER A 78 -6.32 2.99 -1.05
CA SER A 78 -7.19 4.14 -1.34
C SER A 78 -7.40 5.02 -0.12
N VAL A 79 -7.51 4.44 1.08
CA VAL A 79 -7.57 5.21 2.33
C VAL A 79 -6.27 6.00 2.55
N VAL A 80 -5.13 5.37 2.31
CA VAL A 80 -3.82 6.02 2.43
C VAL A 80 -3.71 7.17 1.44
N GLU A 81 -4.12 6.98 0.19
CA GLU A 81 -4.13 8.03 -0.83
C GLU A 81 -4.89 9.28 -0.38
N HIS A 82 -6.08 9.12 0.20
CA HIS A 82 -6.93 10.24 0.58
C HIS A 82 -6.55 10.88 1.93
N CYS A 83 -5.85 10.13 2.80
CA CYS A 83 -5.61 10.52 4.19
C CYS A 83 -4.13 10.59 4.59
N VAL A 84 -3.19 10.46 3.65
CA VAL A 84 -1.74 10.40 3.95
C VAL A 84 -1.24 11.60 4.78
N SER A 85 -1.83 12.79 4.57
CA SER A 85 -1.47 14.02 5.28
C SER A 85 -1.87 14.03 6.76
N LYS A 86 -2.73 13.09 7.19
CA LYS A 86 -3.19 12.96 8.58
C LYS A 86 -2.40 11.93 9.38
N PHE A 87 -1.62 11.08 8.72
CA PHE A 87 -0.88 10.04 9.42
C PHE A 87 0.39 10.58 10.07
N ASN A 88 0.69 10.02 11.23
CA ASN A 88 1.92 10.27 11.95
C ASN A 88 3.05 9.36 11.45
N GLU A 89 4.29 9.68 11.80
CA GLU A 89 5.48 8.88 11.45
C GLU A 89 5.34 7.40 11.84
N LYS A 90 4.82 7.12 13.04
CA LYS A 90 4.62 5.75 13.53
C LYS A 90 3.63 4.95 12.68
N GLU A 91 2.53 5.60 12.27
CA GLU A 91 1.50 4.98 11.43
C GLU A 91 2.06 4.67 10.04
N MET A 92 2.86 5.59 9.47
CA MET A 92 3.54 5.36 8.19
C MET A 92 4.51 4.17 8.26
N VAL A 93 5.23 3.99 9.36
CA VAL A 93 6.10 2.80 9.55
C VAL A 93 5.27 1.51 9.56
N VAL A 94 4.14 1.49 10.27
CA VAL A 94 3.25 0.31 10.34
C VAL A 94 2.67 -0.02 8.96
N ILE A 95 2.15 0.98 8.25
CA ILE A 95 1.62 0.82 6.88
C ILE A 95 2.72 0.31 5.94
N CYS A 96 3.92 0.89 6.01
CA CYS A 96 5.04 0.45 5.19
C CYS A 96 5.44 -1.00 5.50
N LYS A 97 5.49 -1.38 6.78
CA LYS A 97 5.80 -2.76 7.17
C LYS A 97 4.77 -3.73 6.61
N PHE A 98 3.48 -3.39 6.72
CA PHE A 98 2.39 -4.16 6.14
C PHE A 98 2.57 -4.36 4.63
N TYR A 99 2.79 -3.28 3.86
CA TYR A 99 2.99 -3.40 2.41
C TYR A 99 4.22 -4.23 2.04
N LYS A 100 5.32 -4.09 2.78
CA LYS A 100 6.53 -4.90 2.57
C LYS A 100 6.27 -6.39 2.78
N GLU A 101 5.50 -6.75 3.80
CA GLU A 101 5.09 -8.13 4.03
C GLU A 101 4.16 -8.63 2.91
N LYS A 102 3.27 -7.76 2.41
CA LYS A 102 2.37 -8.09 1.29
C LYS A 102 3.02 -8.17 -0.08
N LEU A 103 4.21 -7.60 -0.29
CA LEU A 103 4.98 -7.80 -1.53
C LEU A 103 5.34 -9.27 -1.78
N LYS A 104 5.41 -10.08 -0.72
CA LYS A 104 5.69 -11.52 -0.77
C LYS A 104 4.45 -12.38 -1.02
N ASP A 105 3.26 -11.78 -1.01
CA ASP A 105 1.99 -12.45 -1.30
C ASP A 105 1.84 -12.63 -2.82
N HIS A 106 0.66 -13.04 -3.27
CA HIS A 106 0.37 -13.24 -4.68
C HIS A 106 0.54 -11.94 -5.49
N TYR A 107 1.18 -12.04 -6.66
CA TYR A 107 1.54 -10.89 -7.51
C TYR A 107 0.36 -9.98 -7.90
N THR A 108 -0.88 -10.49 -7.86
CA THR A 108 -2.09 -9.69 -8.13
C THR A 108 -2.32 -8.57 -7.13
N LEU A 109 -1.72 -8.64 -5.93
CA LEU A 109 -1.79 -7.56 -4.94
C LEU A 109 -0.83 -6.41 -5.27
N LEU A 110 0.16 -6.65 -6.14
CA LEU A 110 1.22 -5.68 -6.43
C LEU A 110 0.70 -4.31 -6.85
N PRO A 111 -0.28 -4.16 -7.76
CA PRO A 111 -0.79 -2.84 -8.15
C PRO A 111 -1.35 -2.05 -6.96
N ALA A 112 -2.10 -2.71 -6.07
CA ALA A 112 -2.65 -2.10 -4.86
C ALA A 112 -1.53 -1.70 -3.89
N ILE A 113 -0.49 -2.52 -3.75
CA ILE A 113 0.67 -2.21 -2.90
C ILE A 113 1.47 -1.03 -3.46
N LEU A 114 1.71 -1.01 -4.77
CA LEU A 114 2.43 0.09 -5.45
C LEU A 114 1.68 1.42 -5.31
N GLN A 115 0.35 1.42 -5.39
CA GLN A 115 -0.46 2.60 -5.11
C GLN A 115 -0.20 3.13 -3.69
N GLY A 116 -0.21 2.25 -2.68
CA GLY A 116 0.08 2.63 -1.30
C GLY A 116 1.49 3.23 -1.12
N PHE A 117 2.51 2.60 -1.71
CA PHE A 117 3.88 3.14 -1.67
C PHE A 117 4.02 4.46 -2.42
N LEU A 118 3.32 4.64 -3.55
CA LEU A 118 3.30 5.89 -4.29
C LEU A 118 2.74 7.02 -3.42
N CYS A 119 1.62 6.79 -2.73
CA CYS A 119 1.05 7.77 -1.80
C CYS A 119 2.01 8.10 -0.65
N LEU A 120 2.66 7.09 -0.06
CA LEU A 120 3.67 7.30 0.98
C LEU A 120 4.88 8.09 0.45
N SER A 121 5.26 7.91 -0.81
CA SER A 121 6.45 8.55 -1.39
C SER A 121 6.33 10.07 -1.55
N VAL A 122 5.10 10.58 -1.67
CA VAL A 122 4.81 12.02 -1.77
C VAL A 122 4.70 12.67 -0.38
N SER A 123 4.59 11.87 0.69
CA SER A 123 4.39 12.40 2.03
C SER A 123 5.64 13.10 2.58
N PRO A 124 5.53 14.36 3.05
CA PRO A 124 6.65 15.07 3.66
C PRO A 124 7.02 14.54 5.04
N LEU A 125 6.12 13.80 5.71
CA LEU A 125 6.33 13.28 7.06
C LEU A 125 6.91 11.86 7.04
N LEU A 126 7.43 11.39 5.91
CA LEU A 126 8.06 10.08 5.84
C LEU A 126 9.30 10.04 6.76
N PRO A 127 9.39 9.05 7.67
CA PRO A 127 10.53 8.92 8.57
C PRO A 127 11.86 8.70 7.84
N LYS A 128 12.95 9.16 8.45
CA LYS A 128 14.31 8.94 7.94
C LYS A 128 14.59 7.44 7.83
N GLY A 129 15.06 7.00 6.67
CA GLY A 129 15.39 5.59 6.40
C GLY A 129 14.26 4.79 5.75
N LEU A 130 12.99 5.18 5.94
CA LEU A 130 11.85 4.42 5.41
C LEU A 130 11.84 4.42 3.87
N ALA A 131 12.24 5.51 3.23
CA ALA A 131 12.42 5.57 1.77
C ALA A 131 13.41 4.50 1.25
N VAL A 132 14.55 4.33 1.94
CA VAL A 132 15.55 3.33 1.58
C VAL A 132 14.99 1.92 1.78
N ASP A 133 14.25 1.71 2.86
CA ASP A 133 13.65 0.42 3.17
C ASP A 133 12.52 0.01 2.22
N ILE A 134 11.75 0.98 1.71
CA ILE A 134 10.74 0.78 0.66
C ILE A 134 11.44 0.37 -0.63
N LEU A 135 12.44 1.13 -1.07
CA LEU A 135 13.18 0.82 -2.29
C LEU A 135 13.84 -0.55 -2.22
N LYS A 136 14.51 -0.87 -1.10
CA LYS A 136 15.07 -2.20 -0.89
C LYS A 136 14.04 -3.30 -1.05
N ALA A 137 12.87 -3.16 -0.43
CA ALA A 137 11.81 -4.15 -0.55
C ALA A 137 11.30 -4.30 -1.98
N LEU A 138 11.09 -3.20 -2.69
CA LEU A 138 10.65 -3.24 -4.09
C LEU A 138 11.64 -3.97 -4.99
N PHE A 139 12.94 -3.65 -4.91
CA PHE A 139 13.94 -4.28 -5.78
C PHE A 139 14.30 -5.71 -5.37
N CYS A 140 14.15 -6.07 -4.09
CA CYS A 140 14.38 -7.44 -3.62
C CYS A 140 13.21 -8.38 -3.96
N GLU A 141 11.98 -7.92 -3.77
CA GLU A 141 10.79 -8.79 -3.88
C GLU A 141 10.14 -8.72 -5.27
N VAL A 142 10.37 -7.65 -6.04
CA VAL A 142 9.69 -7.41 -7.33
C VAL A 142 10.68 -7.44 -8.49
N GLN A 143 10.38 -8.30 -9.47
CA GLN A 143 11.07 -8.34 -10.76
C GLN A 143 10.50 -7.24 -11.68
N VAL A 144 11.06 -6.04 -11.62
CA VAL A 144 10.55 -4.85 -12.33
C VAL A 144 10.43 -5.07 -13.84
N GLN A 145 11.33 -5.87 -14.43
CA GLN A 145 11.36 -6.16 -15.87
C GLN A 145 10.12 -6.92 -16.37
N SER A 146 9.58 -7.84 -15.56
CA SER A 146 8.42 -8.66 -15.93
C SER A 146 7.09 -7.94 -15.71
N LEU A 147 7.10 -6.76 -15.09
CA LEU A 147 5.89 -6.00 -14.81
C LEU A 147 5.34 -5.35 -16.07
N ILE A 148 4.03 -5.12 -16.08
CA ILE A 148 3.38 -4.28 -17.10
C ILE A 148 3.81 -2.82 -16.96
N GLN A 149 3.62 -2.04 -18.03
CA GLN A 149 4.14 -0.67 -18.10
C GLN A 149 3.56 0.28 -17.03
N VAL A 150 2.30 0.08 -16.63
CA VAL A 150 1.66 0.88 -15.58
C VAL A 150 2.36 0.67 -14.24
N ASP A 151 2.64 -0.58 -13.86
CA ASP A 151 3.31 -0.91 -12.61
C ASP A 151 4.78 -0.46 -12.61
N ARG A 152 5.47 -0.61 -13.76
CA ARG A 152 6.83 -0.06 -13.92
C ARG A 152 6.85 1.46 -13.70
N ARG A 153 5.88 2.16 -14.29
CA ARG A 153 5.75 3.62 -14.11
C ARG A 153 5.55 3.97 -12.64
N SER A 154 4.70 3.26 -11.91
CA SER A 154 4.48 3.47 -10.48
C SER A 154 5.77 3.33 -9.67
N ILE A 155 6.57 2.29 -9.94
CA ILE A 155 7.88 2.09 -9.28
C ILE A 155 8.84 3.25 -9.59
N PHE A 156 8.93 3.67 -10.85
CA PHE A 156 9.78 4.79 -11.23
C PHE A 156 9.32 6.13 -10.64
N SER A 157 8.02 6.35 -10.55
CA SER A 157 7.46 7.52 -9.87
C SER A 157 7.77 7.53 -8.38
N ILE A 158 7.72 6.38 -7.69
CA ILE A 158 8.16 6.26 -6.29
C ILE A 158 9.63 6.66 -6.15
N ILE A 159 10.50 6.17 -7.04
CA ILE A 159 11.93 6.52 -7.03
C ILE A 159 12.11 8.02 -7.26
N ALA A 160 11.44 8.59 -8.26
CA ALA A 160 11.49 10.01 -8.58
C ALA A 160 11.08 10.88 -7.38
N ASN A 161 9.96 10.54 -6.73
CA ASN A 161 9.47 11.26 -5.55
C ASN A 161 10.52 11.24 -4.42
N PHE A 162 11.13 10.09 -4.13
CA PHE A 162 12.20 10.04 -3.13
C PHE A 162 13.46 10.82 -3.51
N MET A 163 13.76 10.94 -4.80
CA MET A 163 14.86 11.79 -5.28
C MET A 163 14.52 13.28 -5.19
N ASP A 164 13.28 13.67 -5.46
CA ASP A 164 12.82 15.06 -5.45
C ASP A 164 12.62 15.62 -4.04
N MET A 165 12.13 14.81 -3.09
CA MET A 165 12.02 15.16 -1.66
C MET A 165 13.37 15.54 -1.01
N ARG A 166 14.48 15.31 -1.73
CA ARG A 166 15.83 15.73 -1.36
C ARG A 166 16.14 17.19 -1.67
N ARG A 167 15.49 17.80 -2.68
CA ARG A 167 15.72 19.21 -3.05
C ARG A 167 15.32 20.15 -1.91
N ASP A 168 14.34 19.77 -1.09
CA ASP A 168 13.82 20.54 0.05
C ASP A 168 14.61 20.35 1.36
N GLY A 169 15.88 19.89 1.29
CA GLY A 169 16.79 19.89 2.44
C GLY A 169 16.68 18.70 3.41
N LYS A 170 15.75 17.76 3.18
CA LYS A 170 15.73 16.47 3.91
C LYS A 170 16.76 15.53 3.30
N ARG A 171 17.98 15.55 3.85
CA ARG A 171 19.10 14.68 3.43
C ARG A 171 18.80 13.21 3.71
N TYR A 172 18.19 12.52 2.75
CA TYR A 172 18.40 11.09 2.58
C TYR A 172 19.76 10.90 1.88
N ASN A 173 20.55 9.92 2.33
CA ASN A 173 21.89 9.67 1.81
C ASN A 173 21.81 9.22 0.34
N LEU A 174 21.82 10.19 -0.58
CA LEU A 174 21.78 9.96 -2.03
C LEU A 174 22.89 9.04 -2.51
N CYS A 175 24.06 9.05 -1.87
CA CYS A 175 25.13 8.10 -2.16
C CYS A 175 24.69 6.66 -1.91
N ILE A 176 23.85 6.40 -0.89
CA ILE A 176 23.30 5.07 -0.62
C ILE A 176 22.22 4.74 -1.65
N LEU A 177 21.33 5.68 -2.00
CA LEU A 177 20.28 5.44 -3.00
C LEU A 177 20.87 5.18 -4.40
N LEU A 178 21.82 6.01 -4.86
CA LEU A 178 22.46 5.86 -6.17
C LEU A 178 23.35 4.60 -6.23
N ARG A 179 24.07 4.26 -5.16
CA ARG A 179 24.78 2.97 -5.09
C ARG A 179 23.80 1.81 -5.12
N PHE A 180 22.72 1.88 -4.35
CA PHE A 180 21.70 0.84 -4.32
C PHE A 180 21.00 0.66 -5.66
N LEU A 181 20.63 1.76 -6.33
CA LEU A 181 20.05 1.73 -7.67
C LEU A 181 21.08 1.21 -8.68
N SER A 182 22.34 1.66 -8.64
CA SER A 182 23.40 1.14 -9.51
C SER A 182 23.59 -0.37 -9.35
N GLU A 183 23.67 -0.87 -8.12
CA GLU A 183 23.80 -2.30 -7.83
C GLU A 183 22.54 -3.11 -8.22
N SER A 184 21.35 -2.57 -7.95
CA SER A 184 20.08 -3.25 -8.24
C SER A 184 19.77 -3.26 -9.75
N PHE A 185 20.01 -2.15 -10.45
CA PHE A 185 19.86 -2.06 -11.91
C PHE A 185 20.88 -2.93 -12.64
N CYS A 186 22.11 -3.06 -12.09
CA CYS A 186 23.12 -3.94 -12.65
C CYS A 186 22.76 -5.42 -12.47
N LYS A 187 22.13 -5.79 -11.34
CA LYS A 187 21.61 -7.16 -11.13
C LYS A 187 20.38 -7.48 -11.98
N GLN A 188 19.56 -6.47 -12.32
CA GLN A 188 18.35 -6.63 -13.12
C GLN A 188 18.56 -6.24 -14.61
N ASN A 189 19.78 -6.18 -15.16
CA ASN A 189 20.04 -5.83 -16.58
C ASN A 189 19.28 -4.58 -17.11
N MET A 190 19.04 -3.61 -16.23
CA MET A 190 18.04 -2.56 -16.46
C MET A 190 18.61 -1.33 -17.19
N ILE A 191 19.95 -1.21 -17.22
CA ILE A 191 20.68 -0.15 -17.96
C ILE A 191 20.45 -0.27 -19.47
N ILE A 192 20.30 -1.48 -20.01
CA ILE A 192 20.02 -1.68 -21.43
C ILE A 192 18.60 -1.22 -21.79
N TRP A 193 17.61 -1.30 -20.89
CA TRP A 193 16.25 -0.87 -21.20
C TRP A 193 16.08 0.66 -21.20
N LEU A 194 16.73 1.38 -20.28
CA LEU A 194 16.73 2.85 -20.23
C LEU A 194 17.42 3.52 -21.43
N ILE A 195 18.28 2.78 -22.15
CA ILE A 195 18.96 3.29 -23.35
C ILE A 195 18.10 3.03 -24.61
N TYR A 196 17.18 2.06 -24.57
CA TYR A 196 16.43 1.59 -25.74
C TYR A 196 14.91 1.83 -25.67
N ASN A 197 14.39 2.52 -24.65
CA ASN A 197 12.99 2.98 -24.51
C ASN A 197 12.95 4.35 -23.83
#